data_AF-A0A3C0MCY9-F1
#
_entry.id   AF-A0A3C0MCY9-F1
#
_cell.length_a   1.000
_cell.length_b   1.000
_cell.length_c   1.000
_cell.angle_alpha   90.00
_cell.angle_beta   90.00
_cell.angle_gamma   90.00
#
_symmetry.space_group_name_H-M   'P 1'
#
loop_
_entity.id
_entity.type
_entity.pdbx_description
1 polymer ?
#
loop_
_entity_poly.entity_id
_entity_poly.type
_entity_poly.pdbx_seq_one_letter_code
_entity_poly.pdbx_strand_id
1 'polypeptide(L)'
;MQVWSQILAKPRFVLAAGFALAVLTAVFANALSGASPVDVISRPGFWALILRWLHVLAGIVWLGFHYYFTFVQPPGSLSQPQTTAPGAGAPQAALLQGLWLLRWAAMATLITGLILAQLVRGVVDVLSFGAAFDFPLYEVLLALGMWLAIIMWFNTWFVVWPSLQRGLNLENRFPELSKDQRSAAMMRATAYGRTNVVLSIPMLLCMTAAQSVMTSGALG
;
A
#
# COMPACT_ATOMS: atom_id res chain seq x y z
N MET A 1 -9.04 -29.88 -13.37
CA MET A 1 -8.76 -28.60 -14.04
C MET A 1 -9.98 -27.66 -14.11
N GLN A 2 -11.20 -28.17 -14.25
CA GLN A 2 -12.42 -27.37 -14.46
C GLN A 2 -12.89 -26.53 -13.24
N VAL A 3 -12.63 -26.98 -12.00
CA VAL A 3 -12.95 -26.22 -10.78
C VAL A 3 -11.97 -25.06 -10.58
N TRP A 4 -10.68 -25.29 -10.84
CA TRP A 4 -9.63 -24.27 -10.74
C TRP A 4 -9.88 -23.11 -11.71
N SER A 5 -10.30 -23.39 -12.95
CA SER A 5 -10.64 -22.34 -13.91
C SER A 5 -11.86 -21.51 -13.47
N GLN A 6 -12.85 -22.12 -12.81
CA GLN A 6 -14.02 -21.39 -12.29
C GLN A 6 -13.72 -20.48 -11.09
N ILE A 7 -12.84 -20.93 -10.18
CA ILE A 7 -12.37 -20.12 -9.05
C ILE A 7 -11.53 -18.94 -9.55
N LEU A 8 -10.59 -19.19 -10.46
CA LEU A 8 -9.70 -18.15 -10.98
C LEU A 8 -10.39 -17.20 -11.97
N ALA A 9 -11.54 -17.56 -12.54
CA ALA A 9 -12.30 -16.72 -13.46
C ALA A 9 -12.90 -15.46 -12.81
N LYS A 10 -12.99 -15.38 -11.47
CA LYS A 10 -13.53 -14.20 -10.77
C LYS A 10 -12.49 -13.63 -9.79
N PRO A 11 -12.05 -12.37 -9.94
CA PRO A 11 -11.00 -11.78 -9.10
C PRO A 11 -11.26 -11.87 -7.59
N ARG A 12 -12.53 -11.75 -7.16
CA ARG A 12 -12.92 -11.90 -5.74
C ARG A 12 -12.63 -13.29 -5.16
N PHE A 13 -12.70 -14.33 -5.97
CA PHE A 13 -12.42 -15.70 -5.55
C PHE A 13 -10.91 -15.98 -5.50
N VAL A 14 -10.11 -15.29 -6.31
CA VAL A 14 -8.64 -15.35 -6.24
C VAL A 14 -8.15 -14.86 -4.87
N LEU A 15 -8.64 -13.69 -4.43
CA LEU A 15 -8.27 -13.14 -3.13
C LEU A 15 -8.77 -14.05 -2.00
N ALA A 16 -10.03 -14.50 -2.05
CA ALA A 16 -10.61 -15.38 -1.04
C ALA A 16 -9.85 -16.71 -0.92
N ALA A 17 -9.44 -17.32 -2.05
CA ALA A 17 -8.64 -18.53 -2.06
C ALA A 17 -7.26 -18.32 -1.41
N GLY A 18 -6.62 -17.17 -1.69
CA GLY A 18 -5.34 -16.82 -1.05
C GLY A 18 -5.46 -16.69 0.48
N PHE A 19 -6.48 -15.99 0.96
CA PHE A 19 -6.73 -15.87 2.41
C PHE A 19 -7.10 -17.22 3.05
N ALA A 20 -7.90 -18.05 2.37
CA ALA A 20 -8.23 -19.39 2.87
C ALA A 20 -6.98 -20.25 2.99
N LEU A 21 -6.07 -20.20 1.99
CA LEU A 21 -4.81 -20.94 2.04
C LEU A 21 -3.89 -20.44 3.16
N ALA A 22 -3.84 -19.13 3.42
CA ALA A 22 -3.09 -18.55 4.53
C ALA A 22 -3.61 -19.06 5.89
N VAL A 23 -4.93 -19.10 6.08
CA VAL A 23 -5.56 -19.66 7.29
C VAL A 23 -5.25 -21.15 7.44
N LEU A 24 -5.38 -21.93 6.35
CA LEU A 24 -5.04 -23.36 6.36
C LEU A 24 -3.58 -23.60 6.74
N THR A 25 -2.67 -22.76 6.23
CA THR A 25 -1.24 -22.81 6.58
C THR A 25 -1.01 -22.53 8.06
N ALA A 26 -1.69 -21.51 8.61
CA ALA A 26 -1.60 -21.17 10.02
C ALA A 26 -2.16 -22.28 10.93
N VAL A 27 -3.29 -22.89 10.55
CA VAL A 27 -3.90 -24.02 11.28
C VAL A 27 -2.98 -25.24 11.24
N PHE A 28 -2.41 -25.55 10.07
CA PHE A 28 -1.46 -26.64 9.92
C PHE A 28 -0.20 -26.43 10.79
N ALA A 29 0.38 -25.22 10.75
CA ALA A 29 1.52 -24.87 11.60
C ALA A 29 1.19 -24.97 13.10
N ASN A 30 -0.01 -24.52 13.52
CA ASN A 30 -0.47 -24.69 14.89
C ASN A 30 -0.59 -26.17 15.29
N ALA A 31 -1.17 -27.00 14.41
CA ALA A 31 -1.32 -28.44 14.65
C ALA A 31 0.04 -29.14 14.86
N LEU A 32 1.06 -28.78 14.07
CA LEU A 32 2.42 -29.29 14.26
C LEU A 32 3.07 -28.84 15.57
N SER A 33 2.71 -27.65 16.07
CA SER A 33 3.26 -27.12 17.32
C SER A 33 2.67 -27.76 18.58
N GLY A 34 1.53 -28.45 18.47
CA GLY A 34 0.80 -29.03 19.60
C GLY A 34 0.12 -28.00 20.53
N ALA A 35 0.21 -26.70 20.24
CA ALA A 35 -0.40 -25.65 21.05
C ALA A 35 -1.91 -25.54 20.81
N SER A 36 -2.66 -25.17 21.87
CA SER A 36 -4.07 -24.84 21.68
C SER A 36 -4.22 -23.53 20.89
N PRO A 37 -5.30 -23.36 20.10
CA PRO A 37 -5.53 -22.10 19.38
C PRO A 37 -5.60 -20.88 20.32
N VAL A 38 -6.13 -21.07 21.53
CA VAL A 38 -6.20 -20.02 22.55
C VAL A 38 -4.81 -19.61 23.00
N ASP A 39 -3.91 -20.56 23.23
CA ASP A 39 -2.53 -20.25 23.60
C ASP A 39 -1.83 -19.45 22.51
N VAL A 40 -1.98 -19.84 21.24
CA VAL A 40 -1.35 -19.13 20.12
C VAL A 40 -1.85 -17.70 19.96
N ILE A 41 -3.16 -17.48 20.02
CA ILE A 41 -3.75 -16.14 19.90
C ILE A 41 -3.35 -15.26 21.10
N SER A 42 -3.16 -15.87 22.27
CA SER A 42 -2.76 -15.17 23.48
C SER A 42 -1.26 -14.88 23.58
N ARG A 43 -0.43 -15.38 22.65
CA ARG A 43 1.02 -15.14 22.68
C ARG A 43 1.35 -13.65 22.52
N PRO A 44 2.31 -13.13 23.30
CA PRO A 44 2.89 -11.82 23.04
C PRO A 44 3.38 -11.75 21.58
N GLY A 45 2.95 -10.73 20.84
CA GLY A 45 3.31 -10.52 19.44
C GLY A 45 2.40 -11.16 18.40
N PHE A 46 1.39 -11.96 18.77
CA PHE A 46 0.43 -12.54 17.81
C PHE A 46 -0.24 -11.44 16.96
N TRP A 47 -0.79 -10.41 17.61
CA TRP A 47 -1.44 -9.30 16.90
C TRP A 47 -0.46 -8.45 16.09
N ALA A 48 0.78 -8.30 16.57
CA ALA A 48 1.83 -7.63 15.82
C ALA A 48 2.19 -8.41 14.53
N LEU A 49 2.18 -9.74 14.57
CA LEU A 49 2.36 -10.58 13.38
C LEU A 49 1.23 -10.37 12.38
N ILE A 50 -0.03 -10.45 12.82
CA ILE A 50 -1.21 -10.26 11.94
C ILE A 50 -1.18 -8.87 11.30
N LEU A 51 -0.93 -7.83 12.08
CA LEU A 51 -0.86 -6.46 11.56
C LEU A 51 0.31 -6.26 10.61
N ARG A 52 1.47 -6.85 10.88
CA ARG A 52 2.62 -6.82 9.95
C ARG A 52 2.29 -7.50 8.63
N TRP A 53 1.63 -8.65 8.66
CA TRP A 53 1.20 -9.34 7.45
C TRP A 53 0.23 -8.50 6.63
N LEU A 54 -0.81 -7.93 7.27
CA LEU A 54 -1.76 -7.03 6.61
C LEU A 54 -1.10 -5.75 6.09
N HIS A 55 -0.15 -5.19 6.84
CA HIS A 55 0.63 -4.02 6.45
C HIS A 55 1.43 -4.28 5.17
N VAL A 56 2.12 -5.42 5.09
CA VAL A 56 2.89 -5.81 3.91
C VAL A 56 1.98 -6.03 2.71
N LEU A 57 0.84 -6.72 2.88
CA LEU A 57 -0.12 -6.91 1.79
C LEU A 57 -0.67 -5.59 1.26
N ALA A 58 -1.06 -4.66 2.16
CA ALA A 58 -1.50 -3.34 1.76
C ALA A 58 -0.38 -2.54 1.06
N GLY A 59 0.85 -2.64 1.57
CA GLY A 59 2.02 -1.99 0.98
C GLY A 59 2.35 -2.49 -0.42
N ILE A 60 2.20 -3.81 -0.67
CA ILE A 60 2.36 -4.40 -2.01
C ILE A 60 1.33 -3.82 -2.97
N VAL A 61 0.06 -3.72 -2.57
CA VAL A 61 -0.97 -3.13 -3.44
C VAL A 61 -0.67 -1.64 -3.69
N TRP A 62 -0.31 -0.90 -2.64
CA TRP A 62 -0.03 0.53 -2.74
C TRP A 62 1.17 0.84 -3.66
N LEU A 63 2.33 0.22 -3.41
CA LEU A 63 3.51 0.41 -4.25
C LEU A 63 3.33 -0.22 -5.63
N GLY A 64 2.67 -1.39 -5.72
CA GLY A 64 2.37 -2.03 -6.99
C GLY A 64 1.65 -1.09 -7.97
N PHE A 65 0.65 -0.34 -7.49
CA PHE A 65 -0.02 0.66 -8.31
C PHE A 65 0.86 1.86 -8.65
N HIS A 66 1.68 2.38 -7.73
CA HIS A 66 2.62 3.46 -8.05
C HIS A 66 3.59 3.08 -9.18
N TYR A 67 4.13 1.86 -9.12
CA TYR A 67 5.06 1.37 -10.13
C TYR A 67 4.33 1.09 -11.46
N TYR A 68 3.13 0.50 -11.41
CA TYR A 68 2.31 0.29 -12.59
C TYR A 68 1.99 1.60 -13.31
N PHE A 69 1.49 2.61 -12.59
CA PHE A 69 1.14 3.92 -13.18
C PHE A 69 2.36 4.70 -13.68
N THR A 70 3.56 4.41 -13.16
CA THR A 70 4.79 5.11 -13.56
C THR A 70 5.49 4.44 -14.74
N PHE A 71 5.55 3.12 -14.77
CA PHE A 71 6.40 2.38 -15.72
C PHE A 71 5.61 1.61 -16.79
N VAL A 72 4.38 1.20 -16.51
CA VAL A 72 3.60 0.32 -17.39
C VAL A 72 2.47 1.07 -18.08
N GLN A 73 1.80 1.98 -17.37
CA GLN A 73 0.67 2.72 -17.92
C GLN A 73 1.13 3.61 -19.09
N PRO A 74 0.48 3.50 -20.27
CA PRO A 74 0.81 4.37 -21.40
C PRO A 74 0.56 5.85 -21.08
N PRO A 75 1.47 6.76 -21.46
CA PRO A 75 1.27 8.20 -21.32
C PRO A 75 -0.03 8.65 -21.99
N GLY A 76 -0.84 9.46 -21.30
CA GLY A 76 -2.07 10.04 -21.86
C GLY A 76 -3.31 9.13 -21.85
N SER A 77 -3.19 7.88 -21.38
CA SER A 77 -4.32 6.94 -21.26
C SER A 77 -5.47 7.41 -20.35
N LEU A 78 -5.20 8.35 -19.45
CA LEU A 78 -6.19 9.00 -18.58
C LEU A 78 -7.06 10.03 -19.31
N SER A 79 -6.58 10.57 -20.44
CA SER A 79 -7.16 11.74 -21.10
C SER A 79 -7.89 11.43 -22.42
N GLN A 80 -7.90 10.16 -22.85
CA GLN A 80 -8.54 9.80 -24.12
C GLN A 80 -10.07 9.80 -23.99
N PRO A 81 -10.81 10.43 -24.92
CA PRO A 81 -12.26 10.32 -24.98
C PRO A 81 -12.67 8.85 -25.10
N GLN A 82 -13.78 8.48 -24.47
CA GLN A 82 -14.39 7.17 -24.73
C GLN A 82 -14.60 7.04 -26.24
N THR A 83 -13.94 6.08 -26.86
CA THR A 83 -14.29 5.74 -28.24
C THR A 83 -15.71 5.18 -28.20
N THR A 84 -16.53 5.45 -29.21
CA THR A 84 -17.91 4.91 -29.26
C THR A 84 -17.93 3.42 -29.61
N ALA A 85 -16.76 2.79 -29.70
CA ALA A 85 -16.64 1.36 -29.97
C ALA A 85 -17.10 0.53 -28.75
N PRO A 86 -17.79 -0.60 -28.97
CA PRO A 86 -18.15 -1.52 -27.89
C PRO A 86 -16.91 -1.92 -27.07
N GLY A 87 -16.91 -1.61 -25.76
CA GLY A 87 -15.81 -1.94 -24.84
C GLY A 87 -14.82 -0.81 -24.53
N ALA A 88 -14.92 0.34 -25.19
CA ALA A 88 -14.01 1.47 -25.04
C ALA A 88 -14.00 2.14 -23.65
N GLY A 89 -15.07 1.99 -22.87
CA GLY A 89 -15.15 2.50 -21.49
C GLY A 89 -14.51 1.59 -20.44
N ALA A 90 -14.20 0.34 -20.78
CA ALA A 90 -13.63 -0.63 -19.85
C ALA A 90 -12.22 -0.25 -19.35
N PRO A 91 -11.30 0.28 -20.19
CA PRO A 91 -9.97 0.70 -19.74
C PRO A 91 -10.02 1.86 -18.73
N GLN A 92 -10.91 2.83 -18.94
CA GLN A 92 -11.03 3.99 -18.03
C GLN A 92 -11.68 3.59 -16.70
N ALA A 93 -12.72 2.74 -16.73
CA ALA A 93 -13.34 2.21 -15.52
C ALA A 93 -12.34 1.39 -14.66
N ALA A 94 -11.54 0.53 -15.30
CA ALA A 94 -10.49 -0.24 -14.61
C ALA A 94 -9.41 0.66 -13.97
N LEU A 95 -9.05 1.74 -14.66
CA LEU A 95 -8.08 2.73 -14.16
C LEU A 95 -8.61 3.50 -12.95
N LEU A 96 -9.87 3.93 -12.96
CA LEU A 96 -10.51 4.57 -11.81
C LEU A 96 -10.61 3.61 -10.61
N GLN A 97 -10.89 2.32 -10.86
CA GLN A 97 -10.84 1.30 -9.81
C GLN A 97 -9.41 1.13 -9.25
N GLY A 98 -8.39 1.13 -10.11
CA GLY A 98 -6.99 1.08 -9.68
C GLY A 98 -6.59 2.27 -8.81
N LEU A 99 -7.00 3.49 -9.19
CA LEU A 99 -6.76 4.71 -8.41
C LEU A 99 -7.49 4.70 -7.06
N TRP A 100 -8.70 4.16 -7.02
CA TRP A 100 -9.43 3.95 -5.76
C TRP A 100 -8.69 2.98 -4.84
N LEU A 101 -8.26 1.83 -5.38
CA LEU A 101 -7.50 0.82 -4.64
C LEU A 101 -6.16 1.39 -4.15
N LEU A 102 -5.42 2.12 -4.99
CA LEU A 102 -4.19 2.80 -4.60
C LEU A 102 -4.39 3.66 -3.34
N ARG A 103 -5.46 4.46 -3.32
CA ARG A 103 -5.75 5.40 -2.25
C ARG A 103 -6.04 4.69 -0.92
N TRP A 104 -6.87 3.65 -0.96
CA TRP A 104 -7.22 2.89 0.25
C TRP A 104 -6.13 1.92 0.68
N ALA A 105 -5.34 1.37 -0.24
CA ALA A 105 -4.15 0.61 0.09
C ALA A 105 -3.12 1.50 0.82
N ALA A 106 -2.94 2.75 0.39
CA ALA A 106 -2.11 3.73 1.10
C ALA A 106 -2.60 3.93 2.54
N MET A 107 -3.90 4.13 2.72
CA MET A 107 -4.51 4.34 4.04
C MET A 107 -4.37 3.09 4.93
N ALA A 108 -4.66 1.91 4.39
CA ALA A 108 -4.51 0.65 5.11
C ALA A 108 -3.05 0.41 5.52
N THR A 109 -2.08 0.69 4.64
CA THR A 109 -0.65 0.60 4.96
C THR A 109 -0.29 1.54 6.10
N LEU A 110 -0.71 2.81 6.03
CA LEU A 110 -0.44 3.78 7.09
C LEU A 110 -1.03 3.35 8.44
N ILE A 111 -2.32 3.03 8.48
CA ILE A 111 -3.01 2.69 9.74
C ILE A 111 -2.40 1.43 10.36
N THR A 112 -2.26 0.36 9.57
CA THR A 112 -1.66 -0.89 10.07
C THR A 112 -0.22 -0.68 10.53
N GLY A 113 0.54 0.18 9.86
CA GLY A 113 1.92 0.51 10.24
C GLY A 113 2.02 1.28 11.54
N LEU A 114 1.14 2.26 11.76
CA LEU A 114 1.09 3.03 13.02
C LEU A 114 0.66 2.14 14.20
N ILE A 115 -0.35 1.28 14.02
CA ILE A 115 -0.77 0.33 15.06
C ILE A 115 0.36 -0.67 15.33
N LEU A 116 1.03 -1.17 14.30
CA LEU A 116 2.18 -2.07 14.46
C LEU A 116 3.31 -1.40 15.25
N ALA A 117 3.67 -0.16 14.92
CA ALA A 117 4.68 0.60 15.65
C ALA A 117 4.29 0.76 17.14
N GLN A 118 3.00 1.06 17.40
CA GLN A 118 2.48 1.16 18.76
C GLN A 118 2.60 -0.16 19.54
N LEU A 119 2.31 -1.30 18.91
CA LEU A 119 2.36 -2.60 19.58
C LEU A 119 3.78 -3.11 19.84
N VAL A 120 4.75 -2.70 19.02
CA VAL A 120 6.12 -3.24 19.10
C VAL A 120 7.05 -2.36 19.94
N ARG A 121 6.98 -1.02 19.79
CA ARG A 121 7.89 -0.09 20.49
C ARG A 121 7.20 1.13 21.10
N GLY A 122 6.01 1.50 20.64
CA GLY A 122 5.37 2.78 20.95
C GLY A 122 5.46 3.73 19.75
N VAL A 123 4.33 4.28 19.30
CA VAL A 123 4.31 5.06 18.04
C VAL A 123 5.09 6.36 18.15
N VAL A 124 5.03 7.03 19.31
CA VAL A 124 5.75 8.27 19.58
C VAL A 124 7.26 8.02 19.61
N ASP A 125 7.68 6.93 20.25
CA ASP A 125 9.09 6.57 20.36
C ASP A 125 9.70 6.30 18.97
N VAL A 126 8.98 5.57 18.12
CA VAL A 126 9.45 5.32 16.75
C VAL A 126 9.46 6.60 15.93
N LEU A 127 8.37 7.37 15.92
CA LEU A 127 8.30 8.60 15.09
C LEU A 127 9.26 9.71 15.56
N SER A 128 9.72 9.65 16.81
CA SER A 128 10.76 10.52 17.36
C SER A 128 12.19 9.97 17.17
N PHE A 129 12.38 9.02 16.25
CA PHE A 129 13.69 8.40 15.96
C PHE A 129 14.30 7.66 17.14
N GLY A 130 13.51 7.27 18.14
CA GLY A 130 14.00 6.67 19.38
C GLY A 130 14.73 7.70 20.27
N ALA A 131 14.33 8.97 20.24
CA ALA A 131 14.98 10.04 21.03
C ALA A 131 15.05 9.72 22.54
N ALA A 132 14.04 9.02 23.07
CA ALA A 132 14.04 8.57 24.47
C ALA A 132 15.07 7.47 24.78
N PHE A 133 15.67 6.86 23.75
CA PHE A 133 16.57 5.71 23.82
C PHE A 133 17.93 5.98 23.16
N ASP A 134 18.34 7.25 23.05
CA ASP A 134 19.61 7.67 22.45
C ASP A 134 19.76 7.31 20.96
N PHE A 135 18.67 7.47 20.19
CA PHE A 135 18.66 7.34 18.72
C PHE A 135 19.30 6.04 18.18
N PRO A 136 18.88 4.85 18.65
CA PRO A 136 19.48 3.61 18.20
C PRO A 136 19.17 3.40 16.71
N LEU A 137 20.15 2.85 15.99
CA LEU A 137 20.12 2.77 14.53
C LEU A 137 18.85 2.09 13.97
N TYR A 138 18.34 1.06 14.66
CA TYR A 138 17.10 0.39 14.28
C TYR A 138 15.91 1.37 14.23
N GLU A 139 15.71 2.19 15.26
CA GLU A 139 14.60 3.13 15.31
C GLU A 139 14.81 4.34 14.41
N VAL A 140 16.05 4.81 14.23
CA VAL A 140 16.35 5.87 13.26
C VAL A 140 15.96 5.44 11.85
N LEU A 141 16.37 4.24 11.43
CA LEU A 141 16.02 3.68 10.12
C LEU A 141 14.52 3.45 9.99
N LEU A 142 13.88 2.87 11.01
CA LEU A 142 12.43 2.64 10.99
C LEU A 142 11.66 3.97 10.88
N ALA A 143 12.05 4.99 11.64
CA ALA A 143 11.45 6.32 11.61
C ALA A 143 11.60 6.99 10.24
N LEU A 144 12.80 6.94 9.64
CA LEU A 144 13.03 7.48 8.29
C LEU A 144 12.12 6.81 7.26
N GLY A 145 12.01 5.47 7.30
CA GLY A 145 11.08 4.74 6.47
C GLY A 145 9.63 5.19 6.68
N MET A 146 9.18 5.29 7.94
CA MET A 146 7.82 5.69 8.27
C MET A 146 7.50 7.11 7.80
N TRP A 147 8.40 8.07 8.00
CA TRP A 147 8.22 9.45 7.56
C TRP A 147 8.13 9.57 6.04
N LEU A 148 9.01 8.88 5.30
CA LEU A 148 8.92 8.84 3.84
C LEU A 148 7.59 8.26 3.37
N ALA A 149 7.11 7.18 4.00
CA ALA A 149 5.80 6.60 3.71
C ALA A 149 4.64 7.56 4.06
N ILE A 150 4.70 8.28 5.19
CA ILE A 150 3.69 9.27 5.57
C ILE A 150 3.62 10.40 4.54
N ILE A 151 4.76 10.90 4.08
CA ILE A 151 4.84 11.92 3.01
C ILE A 151 4.21 11.39 1.72
N MET A 152 4.52 10.15 1.33
CA MET A 152 3.92 9.52 0.14
C MET A 152 2.40 9.33 0.28
N TRP A 153 1.93 8.93 1.46
CA TRP A 153 0.51 8.80 1.75
C TRP A 153 -0.18 10.17 1.64
N PHE A 154 0.44 11.21 2.20
CA PHE A 154 -0.06 12.58 2.10
C PHE A 154 -0.15 13.03 0.64
N ASN A 155 0.90 12.82 -0.14
CA ASN A 155 0.89 13.09 -1.59
C ASN A 155 -0.25 12.35 -2.29
N THR A 156 -0.49 11.08 -1.96
CA THR A 156 -1.55 10.26 -2.57
C THR A 156 -2.95 10.85 -2.28
N TRP A 157 -3.23 11.19 -1.02
CA TRP A 157 -4.56 11.64 -0.57
C TRP A 157 -4.85 13.11 -0.85
N PHE A 158 -3.87 13.98 -0.65
CA PHE A 158 -4.09 15.43 -0.65
C PHE A 158 -3.56 16.14 -1.88
N VAL A 159 -2.72 15.48 -2.68
CA VAL A 159 -2.18 16.08 -3.91
C VAL A 159 -2.64 15.35 -5.16
N VAL A 160 -2.29 14.06 -5.28
CA VAL A 160 -2.57 13.25 -6.47
C VAL A 160 -4.07 13.09 -6.67
N TRP A 161 -4.81 12.68 -5.64
CA TRP A 161 -6.25 12.45 -5.77
C TRP A 161 -7.04 13.71 -6.16
N PRO A 162 -6.91 14.86 -5.47
CA PRO A 162 -7.60 16.09 -5.88
C PRO A 162 -7.20 16.55 -7.29
N SER A 163 -5.92 16.40 -7.66
CA SER A 163 -5.44 16.69 -9.01
C SER A 163 -6.08 15.80 -10.08
N LEU A 164 -6.25 14.50 -9.81
CA LEU A 164 -6.95 13.57 -10.71
C LEU A 164 -8.44 13.91 -10.83
N GLN A 165 -9.11 14.25 -9.73
CA GLN A 165 -10.52 14.66 -9.77
C GLN A 165 -10.74 15.87 -10.67
N ARG A 166 -9.87 16.89 -10.56
CA ARG A 166 -9.90 18.09 -11.41
C ARG A 166 -9.55 17.78 -12.86
N GLY A 167 -8.45 17.06 -13.09
CA GLY A 167 -7.95 16.80 -14.44
C GLY A 167 -8.89 15.93 -15.27
N LEU A 168 -9.54 14.94 -14.64
CA LEU A 168 -10.49 14.04 -15.29
C LEU A 168 -11.93 14.58 -15.30
N ASN A 169 -12.22 15.68 -14.61
CA ASN A 169 -13.58 16.12 -14.33
C ASN A 169 -14.46 14.96 -13.79
N LEU A 170 -13.95 14.25 -12.77
CA LEU A 170 -14.64 13.07 -12.23
C LEU A 170 -16.04 13.45 -11.75
N GLU A 171 -17.04 12.65 -12.12
CA GLU A 171 -18.46 12.86 -11.78
C GLU A 171 -19.00 14.23 -12.25
N ASN A 172 -18.37 14.85 -13.23
CA ASN A 172 -18.70 16.19 -13.69
C ASN A 172 -18.67 17.26 -12.58
N ARG A 173 -17.71 17.14 -11.64
CA ARG A 173 -17.54 18.05 -10.49
C ARG A 173 -16.82 19.37 -10.80
N PHE A 174 -16.17 19.45 -11.95
CA PHE A 174 -15.37 20.61 -12.40
C PHE A 174 -15.64 20.97 -13.87
N PRO A 175 -16.91 21.13 -14.30
CA PRO A 175 -17.28 21.41 -15.69
C PRO A 175 -16.72 22.75 -16.20
N GLU A 176 -16.46 23.69 -15.30
CA GLU A 176 -15.97 25.04 -15.58
C GLU A 176 -14.46 25.10 -15.89
N LEU A 177 -13.69 24.04 -15.63
CA LEU A 177 -12.25 24.06 -15.84
C LEU A 177 -11.88 24.01 -17.33
N SER A 178 -11.03 24.96 -17.74
CA SER A 178 -10.48 24.99 -19.09
C SER A 178 -9.64 23.74 -19.39
N LYS A 179 -9.39 23.47 -20.68
CA LYS A 179 -8.53 22.35 -21.09
C LYS A 179 -7.13 22.46 -20.48
N ASP A 180 -6.58 23.68 -20.42
CA ASP A 180 -5.24 23.93 -19.87
C ASP A 180 -5.19 23.71 -18.36
N GLN A 181 -6.22 24.14 -17.63
CA GLN A 181 -6.33 23.89 -16.18
C GLN A 181 -6.42 22.40 -15.86
N ARG A 182 -7.19 21.64 -16.66
CA ARG A 182 -7.30 20.18 -16.51
C ARG A 182 -5.97 19.49 -16.84
N SER A 183 -5.30 19.90 -17.90
CA SER A 183 -3.98 19.41 -18.27
C SER A 183 -2.94 19.65 -17.16
N ALA A 184 -2.90 20.86 -16.60
CA ALA A 184 -2.02 21.20 -15.48
C ALA A 184 -2.29 20.34 -14.24
N ALA A 185 -3.56 20.05 -13.93
CA ALA A 185 -3.92 19.16 -12.84
C ALA A 185 -3.42 17.72 -13.08
N MET A 186 -3.55 17.20 -14.30
CA MET A 186 -3.02 15.86 -14.65
C MET A 186 -1.49 15.80 -14.58
N MET A 187 -0.80 16.85 -15.02
CA MET A 187 0.66 16.95 -14.88
C MET A 187 1.08 16.96 -13.41
N ARG A 188 0.36 17.69 -12.56
CA ARG A 188 0.60 17.69 -11.10
C ARG A 188 0.40 16.29 -10.49
N ALA A 189 -0.70 15.59 -10.83
CA ALA A 189 -0.92 14.23 -10.37
C ALA A 189 0.24 13.29 -10.78
N THR A 190 0.67 13.39 -12.04
CA THR A 190 1.77 12.57 -12.58
C THR A 190 3.10 12.86 -11.88
N ALA A 191 3.42 14.14 -11.67
CA ALA A 191 4.66 14.55 -11.00
C ALA A 191 4.73 13.97 -9.59
N TYR A 192 3.67 14.12 -8.79
CA TYR A 192 3.64 13.59 -7.42
C TYR A 192 3.54 12.06 -7.35
N GLY A 193 2.91 11.41 -8.34
CA GLY A 193 2.97 9.96 -8.50
C GLY A 193 4.41 9.47 -8.69
N ARG A 194 5.19 10.14 -9.54
CA ARG A 194 6.61 9.86 -9.75
C ARG A 194 7.46 10.19 -8.53
N THR A 195 7.16 11.29 -7.83
CA THR A 195 7.79 11.60 -6.54
C THR A 195 7.60 10.46 -5.55
N ASN A 196 6.39 9.88 -5.48
CA ASN A 196 6.16 8.75 -4.58
C ASN A 196 6.99 7.51 -4.95
N VAL A 197 7.22 7.23 -6.23
CA VAL A 197 8.14 6.15 -6.65
C VAL A 197 9.59 6.47 -6.25
N VAL A 198 10.03 7.71 -6.40
CA VAL A 198 11.37 8.11 -5.96
C VAL A 198 11.54 7.93 -4.46
N LEU A 199 10.54 8.36 -3.66
CA LEU A 199 10.55 8.24 -2.20
C LEU A 199 10.40 6.79 -1.72
N SER A 200 9.72 5.93 -2.48
CA SER A 200 9.52 4.53 -2.08
C SER A 200 10.81 3.73 -2.04
N ILE A 201 11.79 4.07 -2.87
CA ILE A 201 13.08 3.38 -2.93
C ILE A 201 13.87 3.51 -1.61
N PRO A 202 14.23 4.72 -1.13
CA PRO A 202 14.90 4.88 0.16
C PRO A 202 14.00 4.47 1.33
N MET A 203 12.68 4.62 1.22
CA MET A 203 11.74 4.13 2.24
C MET A 203 11.87 2.61 2.42
N LEU A 204 11.82 1.82 1.34
CA LEU A 204 11.98 0.37 1.39
C LEU A 204 13.35 -0.05 1.91
N LEU A 205 14.41 0.66 1.51
CA LEU A 205 15.75 0.44 2.05
C LEU A 205 15.78 0.62 3.56
N CYS A 206 15.22 1.72 4.07
CA CYS A 206 15.19 2.00 5.51
C CYS A 206 14.42 0.92 6.29
N MET A 207 13.25 0.51 5.79
CA MET A 207 12.42 -0.52 6.44
C MET A 207 13.11 -1.90 6.49
N THR A 208 13.74 -2.30 5.38
CA THR A 208 14.46 -3.58 5.31
C THR A 208 15.75 -3.56 6.11
N ALA A 209 16.49 -2.45 6.09
CA ALA A 209 17.69 -2.28 6.90
C ALA A 209 17.38 -2.29 8.41
N ALA A 210 16.30 -1.63 8.84
CA ALA A 210 15.85 -1.68 10.22
C ALA A 210 15.62 -3.14 10.67
N GLN A 211 14.91 -3.94 9.86
CA GLN A 211 14.70 -5.35 10.17
C GLN A 211 16.01 -6.13 10.27
N SER A 212 16.96 -5.90 9.36
CA SER A 212 18.28 -6.54 9.39
C SER A 212 19.06 -6.21 10.66
N VAL A 213 19.10 -4.93 11.06
CA VAL A 213 19.77 -4.47 12.29
C VAL A 213 19.17 -5.13 13.53
N MET A 214 17.84 -5.21 13.61
CA MET A 214 17.14 -5.89 14.69
C MET A 214 17.53 -7.37 14.79
N THR A 215 17.63 -8.07 13.66
CA THR A 215 17.98 -9.49 13.65
C THR A 215 19.46 -9.75 13.91
N SER A 216 20.37 -8.91 13.40
CA SER A 216 21.80 -9.07 13.64
C SER A 216 22.17 -8.80 15.09
N GLY A 217 21.50 -7.85 15.74
CA GLY A 217 21.67 -7.59 17.18
C GLY A 217 21.11 -8.68 18.10
N ALA A 218 20.23 -9.56 17.59
CA ALA A 218 19.69 -10.70 18.34
C ALA A 218 20.56 -11.97 18.24
N LEU A 219 21.56 -11.98 17.36
CA LEU A 219 22.45 -13.11 17.08
C LEU A 219 23.87 -12.92 17.63
N GLY A 220 24.18 -11.78 18.25
CA GLY A 220 25.46 -11.48 18.90
C GLY A 220 25.28 -11.27 20.39
#